data_AF-A0A524AVS6-F1
#
_entry.id   AF-A0A524AVS6-F1
#
_cell.length_a   1.000
_cell.length_b   1.000
_cell.length_c   1.000
_cell.angle_alpha   90.00
_cell.angle_beta   90.00
_cell.angle_gamma   90.00
#
_symmetry.space_group_name_H-M   'P 1'
#
loop_
_entity.id
_entity.type
_entity.pdbx_description
1 polymer ?
#
loop_
_entity_poly.entity_id
_entity_poly.type
_entity_poly.pdbx_seq_one_letter_code
_entity_poly.pdbx_strand_id
1 'polypeptide(L)'
;MWANAYLEQARSDWDTRKLIAENACAACHELHYLQMTAEKLGKAVLLRSGTTNLDSVNRTHKAFVRFLRVAAKNPGLRQALQFNIRQLHAYVKEILPVADQIERLAPTLARDGPNAEYPWETPSGEVKVPASYAFPVEKDLRGPHGRKLLKLIDFVLDKFEALF
;
A
#
# COMPACT_ATOMS: atom_id res chain seq x y z
N MET A 1 12.26 -6.76 -17.00
CA MET A 1 10.83 -6.46 -17.30
C MET A 1 10.32 -5.43 -16.30
N TRP A 2 9.42 -4.52 -16.68
CA TRP A 2 8.92 -3.43 -15.83
C TRP A 2 8.39 -3.85 -14.45
N ALA A 3 7.77 -5.03 -14.34
CA ALA A 3 7.33 -5.58 -13.06
C ALA A 3 8.48 -5.72 -12.04
N ASN A 4 9.69 -6.11 -12.49
CA ASN A 4 10.86 -6.25 -11.62
C ASN A 4 11.35 -4.89 -11.12
N ALA A 5 11.37 -3.87 -11.99
CA ALA A 5 11.79 -2.52 -11.61
C ALA A 5 10.85 -1.92 -10.55
N TYR A 6 9.53 -2.11 -10.72
CA TYR A 6 8.55 -1.71 -9.71
C TYR A 6 8.72 -2.47 -8.39
N LEU A 7 8.98 -3.79 -8.45
CA LEU A 7 9.20 -4.62 -7.27
C LEU A 7 10.47 -4.20 -6.51
N GLU A 8 11.57 -3.96 -7.22
CA GLU A 8 12.84 -3.51 -6.64
C GLU A 8 12.64 -2.18 -5.89
N GLN A 9 11.97 -1.22 -6.53
CA GLN A 9 11.67 0.05 -5.87
C GLN A 9 10.71 -0.12 -4.68
N ALA A 10 9.70 -1.01 -4.78
CA ALA A 10 8.81 -1.29 -3.65
C ALA A 10 9.54 -1.89 -2.45
N ARG A 11 10.53 -2.76 -2.68
CA ARG A 11 11.40 -3.31 -1.62
C ARG A 11 12.23 -2.19 -0.96
N SER A 12 12.84 -1.32 -1.77
CA SER A 12 13.58 -0.16 -1.25
C SER A 12 12.71 0.78 -0.40
N ASP A 13 11.49 1.06 -0.84
CA ASP A 13 10.56 1.90 -0.07
C ASP A 13 10.15 1.23 1.25
N TRP A 14 9.93 -0.08 1.22
CA TRP A 14 9.57 -0.87 2.41
C TRP A 14 10.68 -0.88 3.45
N ASP A 15 11.93 -1.07 3.02
CA ASP A 15 13.09 -1.03 3.90
C ASP A 15 13.26 0.35 4.54
N THR A 16 13.09 1.41 3.75
CA THR A 16 13.12 2.79 4.25
C THR A 16 12.01 3.03 5.28
N ARG A 17 10.81 2.52 5.03
CA ARG A 17 9.68 2.61 5.96
C ARG A 17 9.97 1.92 7.29
N LYS A 18 10.62 0.75 7.30
CA LYS A 18 11.03 0.06 8.54
C LYS A 18 11.99 0.92 9.36
N LEU A 19 13.02 1.49 8.73
CA LEU A 19 13.96 2.39 9.40
C LEU A 19 13.26 3.59 10.03
N ILE A 20 12.31 4.20 9.31
CA ILE A 20 11.54 5.36 9.80
C ILE A 20 10.66 4.98 10.99
N ALA A 21 9.98 3.82 10.92
CA ALA A 21 9.13 3.33 11.99
C ALA A 21 9.93 3.05 13.28
N GLU A 22 11.17 2.58 13.15
CA GLU A 22 12.09 2.33 14.27
C GLU A 22 12.63 3.62 14.91
N ASN A 23 12.76 4.69 14.13
CA ASN A 23 13.36 5.96 14.56
C ASN A 23 12.33 7.03 15.01
N ALA A 24 11.06 6.65 15.17
CA ALA A 24 9.99 7.52 15.66
C ALA A 24 9.89 8.88 14.92
N CYS A 25 10.14 8.91 13.61
CA CYS A 25 9.95 10.11 12.80
C CYS A 25 8.46 10.52 12.76
N ALA A 26 8.19 11.73 12.26
CA ALA A 26 6.81 12.17 12.03
C ALA A 26 6.03 11.16 11.18
N ALA A 27 4.77 10.93 11.53
CA ALA A 27 3.94 9.87 10.95
C ALA A 27 3.79 9.97 9.43
N CYS A 28 3.82 11.19 8.88
CA CYS A 28 3.77 11.40 7.44
C CYS A 28 4.88 10.65 6.69
N HIS A 29 6.07 10.52 7.27
CA HIS A 29 7.18 9.82 6.63
C HIS A 29 6.90 8.32 6.52
N GLU A 30 6.50 7.68 7.62
CA GLU A 30 6.15 6.25 7.60
C GLU A 30 5.02 5.99 6.61
N LEU A 31 3.99 6.84 6.64
CA LEU A 31 2.81 6.72 5.78
C LEU A 31 3.13 6.97 4.31
N HIS A 32 4.02 7.91 3.99
CA HIS A 32 4.48 8.17 2.63
C HIS A 32 5.19 6.94 2.06
N TYR A 33 6.19 6.41 2.75
CA TYR A 33 6.91 5.23 2.25
C TYR A 33 6.04 3.97 2.21
N LEU A 34 5.06 3.84 3.12
CA LEU A 34 4.07 2.78 3.03
C LEU A 34 3.16 2.94 1.80
N GLN A 35 2.67 4.14 1.51
CA GLN A 35 1.87 4.41 0.31
C GLN A 35 2.68 4.11 -0.96
N MET A 36 3.94 4.54 -1.03
CA MET A 36 4.82 4.29 -2.18
C MET A 36 5.11 2.79 -2.36
N THR A 37 5.41 2.08 -1.27
CA THR A 37 5.56 0.61 -1.29
C THR A 37 4.31 -0.05 -1.87
N ALA A 38 3.14 0.31 -1.33
CA ALA A 38 1.85 -0.23 -1.69
C ALA A 38 1.50 0.00 -3.17
N GLU A 39 1.73 1.22 -3.68
CA GLU A 39 1.51 1.57 -5.08
C GLU A 39 2.42 0.75 -6.00
N LYS A 40 3.73 0.74 -5.74
CA LYS A 40 4.72 0.09 -6.61
C LYS A 40 4.59 -1.43 -6.58
N LEU A 41 4.35 -2.03 -5.41
CA LEU A 41 4.03 -3.45 -5.30
C LEU A 41 2.76 -3.79 -6.09
N GLY A 42 1.71 -2.96 -5.97
CA GLY A 42 0.47 -3.15 -6.72
C GLY A 42 0.71 -3.12 -8.23
N LYS A 43 1.51 -2.19 -8.72
CA LYS A 43 1.92 -2.10 -10.14
C LYS A 43 2.71 -3.33 -10.58
N ALA A 44 3.67 -3.79 -9.77
CA ALA A 44 4.44 -4.99 -10.05
C ALA A 44 3.55 -6.23 -10.22
N VAL A 45 2.61 -6.46 -9.28
CA VAL A 45 1.68 -7.59 -9.35
C VAL A 45 0.79 -7.50 -10.58
N LEU A 46 0.18 -6.34 -10.85
CA LEU A 46 -0.74 -6.17 -11.97
C LEU A 46 -0.07 -6.40 -13.33
N LEU A 47 1.19 -5.97 -13.48
CA LEU A 47 2.00 -6.25 -14.66
C LEU A 47 2.35 -7.73 -14.77
N ARG A 48 2.76 -8.37 -13.67
CA ARG A 48 3.13 -9.79 -13.65
C ARG A 48 1.95 -10.71 -13.94
N SER A 49 0.77 -10.37 -13.44
CA SER A 49 -0.46 -11.15 -13.66
C SER A 49 -1.07 -10.97 -15.05
N GLY A 50 -0.46 -10.17 -15.93
CA GLY A 50 -0.98 -9.88 -17.28
C GLY A 50 -2.33 -9.18 -17.29
N THR A 51 -2.76 -8.61 -16.16
CA THR A 51 -4.09 -7.98 -16.01
C THR A 51 -4.13 -6.57 -16.58
N THR A 52 -2.98 -6.02 -16.97
CA THR A 52 -2.81 -4.67 -17.49
C THR A 52 -1.46 -4.53 -18.20
N ASN A 53 -1.22 -3.39 -18.85
CA ASN A 53 0.04 -3.05 -19.52
C ASN A 53 0.71 -1.83 -18.84
N LEU A 54 1.93 -1.51 -19.26
CA LEU A 54 2.72 -0.42 -18.69
C LEU A 54 2.00 0.93 -18.75
N ASP A 55 1.40 1.27 -19.90
CA ASP A 55 0.71 2.55 -20.09
C ASP A 55 -0.47 2.69 -19.11
N SER A 56 -1.21 1.61 -18.89
CA SER A 56 -2.35 1.62 -17.98
C SER A 56 -1.94 1.69 -16.50
N VAL A 57 -0.83 1.06 -16.08
CA VAL A 57 -0.34 1.21 -14.69
C VAL A 57 0.26 2.57 -14.41
N ASN A 58 0.91 3.19 -15.40
CA ASN A 58 1.50 4.52 -15.22
C ASN A 58 0.45 5.62 -15.07
N ARG A 59 -0.75 5.43 -15.62
CA ARG A 59 -1.87 6.39 -15.52
C ARG A 59 -2.70 6.26 -14.25
N THR A 60 -2.42 5.27 -13.38
CA THR A 60 -3.22 5.03 -12.18
C THR A 60 -2.38 4.93 -10.91
N HIS A 61 -2.77 5.71 -9.91
CA HIS A 61 -2.29 5.56 -8.53
C HIS A 61 -3.15 4.60 -7.70
N LYS A 62 -4.27 4.12 -8.27
CA LYS A 62 -5.16 3.12 -7.64
C LYS A 62 -4.69 1.69 -7.92
N ALA A 63 -3.44 1.41 -7.57
CA ALA A 63 -2.81 0.13 -7.85
C ALA A 63 -2.96 -0.85 -6.68
N PHE A 64 -3.02 -0.36 -5.44
CA PHE A 64 -2.89 -1.18 -4.25
C PHE A 64 -4.19 -1.90 -3.89
N VAL A 65 -5.31 -1.19 -3.83
CA VAL A 65 -6.62 -1.81 -3.57
C VAL A 65 -6.98 -2.78 -4.70
N ARG A 66 -6.63 -2.43 -5.94
CA ARG A 66 -6.81 -3.32 -7.10
C ARG A 66 -5.96 -4.58 -6.97
N PHE A 67 -4.70 -4.44 -6.56
CA PHE A 67 -3.82 -5.57 -6.25
C PHE A 67 -4.46 -6.50 -5.23
N LEU A 68 -4.93 -5.99 -4.08
CA LEU A 68 -5.50 -6.84 -3.03
C LEU A 68 -6.68 -7.67 -3.54
N ARG A 69 -7.51 -7.11 -4.42
CA ARG A 69 -8.62 -7.82 -5.06
C ARG A 69 -8.16 -8.91 -6.03
N VAL A 70 -7.04 -8.70 -6.73
CA VAL A 70 -6.40 -9.72 -7.59
C VAL A 70 -5.75 -10.81 -6.73
N ALA A 71 -5.00 -10.41 -5.71
CA ALA A 71 -4.35 -11.29 -4.75
C ALA A 71 -5.34 -12.20 -4.02
N ALA A 72 -6.55 -11.72 -3.72
CA ALA A 72 -7.63 -12.51 -3.14
C ALA A 72 -7.99 -13.77 -3.96
N LYS A 73 -7.69 -13.76 -5.25
CA LYS A 73 -7.98 -14.85 -6.19
C LYS A 73 -6.72 -15.62 -6.61
N ASN A 74 -5.54 -15.25 -6.12
CA ASN A 74 -4.27 -15.86 -6.53
C ASN A 74 -4.10 -17.25 -5.84
N PRO A 75 -3.99 -18.35 -6.60
CA PRO A 75 -3.82 -19.69 -6.03
C PRO A 75 -2.49 -19.90 -5.29
N GLY A 76 -1.40 -19.27 -5.75
CA GLY A 76 -0.09 -19.32 -5.10
C GLY A 76 -0.09 -18.68 -3.72
N LEU A 77 -0.69 -17.49 -3.59
CA LEU A 77 -0.86 -16.81 -2.31
C LEU A 77 -1.75 -17.60 -1.36
N ARG A 78 -2.84 -18.18 -1.88
CA ARG A 78 -3.71 -19.09 -1.13
C ARG A 78 -2.92 -20.27 -0.56
N GLN A 79 -2.11 -20.93 -1.39
CA GLN A 79 -1.29 -22.07 -0.98
C GLN A 79 -0.22 -21.66 0.04
N ALA A 80 0.48 -20.56 -0.22
CA ALA A 80 1.58 -20.09 0.62
C ALA A 80 1.10 -19.61 2.01
N LEU A 81 -0.11 -19.07 2.10
CA LEU A 81 -0.76 -18.72 3.37
C LEU A 81 -1.52 -19.89 4.02
N GLN A 82 -1.56 -21.06 3.38
CA GLN A 82 -2.34 -22.23 3.80
C GLN A 82 -3.82 -21.92 4.03
N PHE A 83 -4.38 -21.02 3.22
CA PHE A 83 -5.78 -20.64 3.27
C PHE A 83 -6.61 -21.44 2.27
N ASN A 84 -7.89 -21.62 2.57
CA ASN A 84 -8.88 -21.89 1.52
C ASN A 84 -9.34 -20.56 0.88
N ILE A 85 -10.10 -20.64 -0.22
CA ILE A 85 -10.54 -19.45 -0.96
C ILE A 85 -11.39 -18.50 -0.11
N ARG A 86 -12.24 -19.02 0.80
CA ARG A 86 -13.09 -18.21 1.67
C ARG A 86 -12.26 -17.47 2.71
N GLN A 87 -11.26 -18.14 3.29
CA GLN A 87 -10.32 -17.53 4.25
C GLN A 87 -9.52 -16.41 3.60
N LEU A 88 -8.99 -16.61 2.39
CA LEU A 88 -8.25 -15.56 1.68
C LEU A 88 -9.13 -14.36 1.33
N HIS A 89 -10.35 -14.59 0.86
CA HIS A 89 -11.31 -13.51 0.62
C HIS A 89 -11.66 -12.75 1.90
N ALA A 90 -11.90 -13.45 3.02
CA ALA A 90 -12.19 -12.83 4.31
C ALA A 90 -10.99 -12.00 4.80
N TYR A 91 -9.79 -12.57 4.74
CA TYR A 91 -8.55 -11.90 5.12
C TYR A 91 -8.35 -10.59 4.35
N VAL A 92 -8.50 -10.63 3.02
CA VAL A 92 -8.39 -9.43 2.18
C VAL A 92 -9.49 -8.43 2.50
N LYS A 93 -10.73 -8.88 2.71
CA LYS A 93 -11.86 -8.01 3.07
C LYS A 93 -11.62 -7.24 4.36
N GLU A 94 -11.00 -7.85 5.36
CA GLU A 94 -10.67 -7.22 6.65
C GLU A 94 -9.64 -6.10 6.52
N ILE A 95 -8.63 -6.27 5.67
CA ILE A 95 -7.53 -5.30 5.52
C ILE A 95 -7.81 -4.21 4.48
N LEU A 96 -8.78 -4.41 3.59
CA LEU A 96 -9.14 -3.48 2.52
C LEU A 96 -9.43 -2.04 2.99
N PRO A 97 -10.16 -1.80 4.10
CA PRO A 97 -10.41 -0.44 4.58
C PRO A 97 -9.13 0.31 4.94
N VAL A 98 -8.16 -0.36 5.58
CA VAL A 98 -6.86 0.27 5.92
C VAL A 98 -6.06 0.53 4.66
N ALA A 99 -6.06 -0.41 3.72
CA ALA A 99 -5.39 -0.25 2.44
C ALA A 99 -5.95 0.93 1.61
N ASP A 100 -7.28 1.12 1.60
CA ASP A 100 -7.92 2.26 0.93
C ASP A 100 -7.52 3.59 1.57
N GLN A 101 -7.45 3.66 2.91
CA GLN A 101 -6.97 4.84 3.61
C GLN A 101 -5.52 5.19 3.25
N ILE A 102 -4.63 4.19 3.21
CA ILE A 102 -3.22 4.38 2.79
C ILE A 102 -3.13 4.84 1.34
N GLU A 103 -3.87 4.21 0.42
CA GLU A 103 -3.86 4.58 -1.00
C GLU A 103 -4.29 6.04 -1.21
N ARG A 104 -5.29 6.51 -0.44
CA ARG A 104 -5.79 7.89 -0.50
C ARG A 104 -4.83 8.96 -0.01
N LEU A 105 -3.72 8.59 0.64
CA LEU A 105 -2.69 9.55 1.05
C LEU A 105 -1.86 10.09 -0.12
N ALA A 106 -1.97 9.47 -1.30
CA ALA A 106 -1.35 9.99 -2.52
C ALA A 106 -1.94 11.37 -2.86
N PRO A 107 -1.14 12.40 -3.15
CA PRO A 107 -1.63 13.75 -3.45
C PRO A 107 -2.70 13.79 -4.56
N THR A 108 -2.51 12.97 -5.60
CA THR A 108 -3.45 12.85 -6.73
C THR A 108 -4.82 12.30 -6.35
N LEU A 109 -4.91 11.57 -5.23
CA LEU A 109 -6.15 10.99 -4.69
C LEU A 109 -6.73 11.83 -3.54
N ALA A 110 -5.86 12.46 -2.74
CA ALA A 110 -6.23 13.29 -1.62
C ALA A 110 -6.90 14.60 -2.03
N ARG A 111 -6.49 15.21 -3.16
CA ARG A 111 -6.92 16.57 -3.58
C ARG A 111 -6.64 17.57 -2.44
N ASP A 112 -7.68 18.18 -1.88
CA ASP A 112 -7.60 19.12 -0.74
C ASP A 112 -7.66 18.42 0.63
N GLY A 113 -7.52 17.09 0.64
CA GLY A 113 -7.54 16.25 1.82
C GLY A 113 -6.14 15.89 2.33
N PRO A 114 -6.08 15.11 3.43
CA PRO A 114 -4.81 14.67 4.00
C PRO A 114 -3.96 13.89 3.01
N ASN A 115 -2.74 14.37 2.78
CA ASN A 115 -1.72 13.68 2.02
C ASN A 115 -0.40 13.68 2.84
N ALA A 116 0.47 12.71 2.56
CA ALA A 116 1.68 12.52 3.36
C ALA A 116 2.88 13.35 2.88
N GLU A 117 2.75 14.08 1.77
CA GLU A 117 3.90 14.67 1.03
C GLU A 117 3.96 16.19 1.14
N TYR A 118 2.84 16.88 0.89
CA TYR A 118 2.79 18.32 0.73
C TYR A 118 1.80 18.93 1.73
N PRO A 119 2.06 20.16 2.23
CA PRO A 119 1.03 20.95 2.87
C PRO A 119 -0.21 21.09 1.98
N TRP A 120 -1.38 21.17 2.60
CA TRP A 120 -2.64 21.35 1.89
C TRP A 120 -3.54 22.34 2.62
N GLU A 121 -4.39 23.03 1.87
CA GLU A 121 -5.38 23.94 2.41
C GLU A 121 -6.70 23.18 2.59
N THR A 122 -7.30 23.32 3.77
CA THR A 122 -8.63 22.76 4.06
C THR A 122 -9.72 23.62 3.43
N PRO A 123 -10.96 23.12 3.28
CA PRO A 123 -12.08 23.93 2.78
C PRO A 123 -12.38 25.19 3.60
N SER A 124 -11.91 25.28 4.85
CA SER A 124 -12.02 26.46 5.70
C SER A 124 -10.88 27.47 5.56
N GLY A 125 -9.92 27.23 4.67
CA GLY A 125 -8.74 28.09 4.45
C GLY A 125 -7.58 27.85 5.42
N GLU A 126 -7.63 26.79 6.24
CA GLU A 126 -6.53 26.45 7.15
C GLU A 126 -5.50 25.59 6.42
N VAL A 127 -4.22 25.98 6.47
CA VAL A 127 -3.10 25.19 5.92
C VAL A 127 -2.67 24.13 6.93
N LYS A 128 -2.75 22.87 6.54
CA LYS A 128 -2.24 21.72 7.28
C LYS A 128 -0.88 21.31 6.73
N VAL A 129 0.02 20.89 7.62
CA VAL A 129 1.36 20.41 7.28
C VAL A 129 1.45 18.93 7.66
N PRO A 130 1.83 18.02 6.73
CA PRO A 130 1.91 16.59 7.01
C PRO A 130 2.73 16.25 8.26
N ALA A 131 3.87 16.93 8.46
CA ALA A 131 4.78 16.67 9.57
C ALA A 131 4.17 16.89 10.97
N SER A 132 3.13 17.72 11.08
CA SER A 132 2.42 18.00 12.34
C SER A 132 0.97 17.52 12.35
N TYR A 133 0.51 16.90 11.26
CA TYR A 133 -0.86 16.42 11.14
C TYR A 133 -1.01 15.04 11.78
N ALA A 134 -2.01 14.89 12.66
CA ALA A 134 -2.36 13.61 13.25
C ALA A 134 -3.22 12.80 12.26
N PHE A 135 -2.61 11.84 11.57
CA PHE A 135 -3.32 11.09 10.54
C PHE A 135 -4.25 10.04 11.18
N PRO A 136 -5.56 10.05 10.89
CA PRO A 136 -6.49 9.08 11.48
C PRO A 136 -6.09 7.62 11.21
N VAL A 137 -5.54 7.34 10.04
CA VAL A 137 -5.10 5.99 9.62
C VAL A 137 -4.00 5.42 10.51
N GLU A 138 -3.24 6.23 11.25
CA GLU A 138 -2.22 5.73 12.17
C GLU A 138 -2.80 4.78 13.22
N LYS A 139 -3.98 5.11 13.76
CA LYS A 139 -4.63 4.28 14.77
C LYS A 139 -5.02 2.91 14.19
N ASP A 140 -5.56 2.92 12.98
CA ASP A 140 -5.97 1.70 12.28
C ASP A 140 -4.77 0.86 11.84
N LEU A 141 -3.68 1.52 11.43
CA LEU A 141 -2.42 0.90 11.05
C LEU A 141 -1.76 0.18 12.22
N ARG A 142 -1.80 0.78 13.41
CA ARG A 142 -1.33 0.16 14.67
C ARG A 142 -2.28 -0.94 15.16
N GLY A 143 -3.52 -0.96 14.70
CA GLY A 143 -4.54 -1.95 15.06
C GLY A 143 -4.36 -3.34 14.43
N PRO A 144 -5.23 -4.32 14.76
CA PRO A 144 -5.12 -5.69 14.25
C PRO A 144 -5.16 -5.81 12.73
N HIS A 145 -6.02 -5.04 12.06
CA HIS A 145 -6.14 -5.05 10.60
C HIS A 145 -4.93 -4.40 9.92
N GLY A 146 -4.42 -3.30 10.48
CA GLY A 146 -3.17 -2.72 10.02
C GLY A 146 -2.01 -3.69 10.12
N ARG A 147 -1.80 -4.35 11.27
CA ARG A 147 -0.74 -5.38 11.41
C ARG A 147 -0.90 -6.54 10.42
N LYS A 148 -2.12 -7.00 10.16
CA LYS A 148 -2.40 -8.01 9.11
C LYS A 148 -2.01 -7.50 7.72
N LEU A 149 -2.35 -6.25 7.39
CA LEU A 149 -1.95 -5.62 6.12
C LEU A 149 -0.43 -5.57 5.98
N LEU A 150 0.27 -5.11 7.01
CA LEU A 150 1.73 -4.99 6.98
C LEU A 150 2.42 -6.34 6.82
N LYS A 151 1.95 -7.35 7.56
CA LYS A 151 2.43 -8.72 7.42
C LYS A 151 2.20 -9.28 6.02
N LEU A 152 1.07 -8.96 5.39
CA LEU A 152 0.80 -9.38 4.01
C LEU A 152 1.75 -8.69 3.03
N ILE A 153 1.98 -7.38 3.17
CA ILE A 153 2.91 -6.63 2.30
C ILE A 153 4.31 -7.23 2.39
N ASP A 154 4.82 -7.41 3.62
CA ASP A 154 6.14 -7.99 3.87
C ASP A 154 6.28 -9.38 3.26
N PHE A 155 5.29 -10.24 3.50
CA PHE A 155 5.25 -11.60 2.95
C PHE A 155 5.24 -11.61 1.42
N VAL A 156 4.43 -10.75 0.80
CA VAL A 156 4.33 -10.69 -0.67
C VAL A 156 5.61 -10.10 -1.27
N LEU A 157 6.26 -9.13 -0.63
CA LEU A 157 7.55 -8.60 -1.08
C LEU A 157 8.65 -9.67 -1.01
N ASP A 158 8.68 -10.48 0.04
CA ASP A 158 9.65 -11.57 0.22
C ASP A 158 9.42 -12.74 -0.74
N LYS A 159 8.15 -13.12 -0.97
CA LYS A 159 7.79 -14.29 -1.78
C LYS A 159 7.34 -13.98 -3.20
N PHE A 160 7.51 -12.74 -3.66
CA PHE A 160 6.88 -12.24 -4.89
C PHE A 160 7.07 -13.20 -6.08
N GLU A 161 8.31 -13.62 -6.34
CA GLU A 161 8.69 -14.45 -7.49
C GLU A 161 8.12 -15.88 -7.39
N ALA A 162 7.88 -16.39 -6.18
CA ALA A 162 7.23 -17.68 -5.99
C ALA A 162 5.69 -17.59 -6.10
N LEU A 163 5.12 -16.39 -6.00
CA LEU A 163 3.68 -16.14 -6.00
C LEU A 163 3.14 -15.70 -7.37
N PHE A 164 3.96 -15.03 -8.19
CA PHE A 164 3.57 -14.38 -9.44
C PHE A 164 4.65 -14.49 -10.52
#